data_AF-A0A1Y2K9H9-F1
#
_entry.id   AF-A0A1Y2K9H9-F1
#
_cell.length_a   1.000
_cell.length_b   1.000
_cell.length_c   1.000
_cell.angle_alpha   90.00
_cell.angle_beta   90.00
_cell.angle_gamma   90.00
#
_symmetry.space_group_name_H-M   'P 1'
#
loop_
_entity.id
_entity.type
_entity.pdbx_description
1 polymer ?
#
loop_
_entity_poly.entity_id
_entity_poly.type
_entity_poly.pdbx_seq_one_letter_code
_entity_poly.pdbx_strand_id
1 'polypeptide(L)'
;MRKAIKAGRISKEPDGSIDPVKADAEWERNTNQAQQRTTAPANPPQRFAPISPSANQPKQGAPDYQTSRAIREAYAARLVKLDFEERSEQLISADEVRVSAFNMARRVRDRLFNIPHRLASVLASETEAAVIEERLELELRKALEELKG
;
A
#
# COMPACT_ATOMS: atom_id res chain seq x y z
N MET A 1 -23.85 35.38 -9.03
CA MET A 1 -25.08 34.75 -8.48
C MET A 1 -25.43 33.38 -9.07
N ARG A 2 -25.52 33.19 -10.40
CA ARG A 2 -25.99 31.92 -11.03
C ARG A 2 -25.18 30.64 -10.71
N LYS A 3 -23.97 30.76 -10.14
CA LYS A 3 -23.07 29.61 -9.89
C LYS A 3 -23.23 28.97 -8.50
N ALA A 4 -23.77 29.70 -7.52
CA ALA A 4 -23.92 29.22 -6.14
C ALA A 4 -25.13 28.29 -5.94
N ILE A 5 -26.22 28.54 -6.69
CA ILE A 5 -27.44 27.72 -6.64
C ILE A 5 -27.20 26.31 -7.21
N LYS A 6 -26.36 26.17 -8.24
CA LYS A 6 -26.04 24.88 -8.89
C LYS A 6 -25.11 24.00 -8.05
N ALA A 7 -24.42 24.58 -7.06
CA ALA A 7 -23.48 23.86 -6.20
C ALA A 7 -24.11 23.34 -4.89
N GLY A 8 -25.42 23.51 -4.70
CA GLY A 8 -26.13 23.00 -3.51
C GLY A 8 -25.78 23.71 -2.20
N ARG A 9 -25.23 24.93 -2.25
CA ARG A 9 -24.73 25.66 -1.08
C ARG A 9 -25.71 26.70 -0.49
N ILE A 10 -26.93 26.77 -1.02
CA ILE A 10 -28.00 27.63 -0.50
C ILE A 10 -29.30 26.85 -0.65
N SER A 11 -30.00 26.57 0.45
CA SER A 11 -31.30 25.90 0.40
C SER A 11 -32.40 26.90 0.02
N LYS A 12 -33.32 26.51 -0.86
CA LYS A 12 -34.47 27.34 -1.28
C LYS A 12 -35.67 27.02 -0.40
N GLU A 13 -36.36 28.06 0.08
CA GLU A 13 -37.71 27.91 0.65
C GLU A 13 -38.74 27.69 -0.50
N PRO A 14 -39.93 27.13 -0.22
CA PRO A 14 -40.88 26.65 -1.25
C PRO A 14 -41.39 27.73 -2.23
N ASP A 15 -41.21 29.01 -1.89
CA ASP A 15 -41.60 30.20 -2.67
C ASP A 15 -40.43 30.76 -3.52
N GLY A 16 -39.25 30.13 -3.50
CA GLY A 16 -38.14 30.50 -4.38
C GLY A 16 -37.42 31.81 -4.05
N SER A 17 -37.77 32.47 -2.94
CA SER A 17 -37.00 33.57 -2.34
C SER A 17 -35.80 33.04 -1.55
N ILE A 18 -34.73 33.84 -1.47
CA ILE A 18 -33.50 33.55 -0.71
C ILE A 18 -33.41 34.60 0.39
N ASP A 19 -33.44 34.18 1.66
CA ASP A 19 -33.21 35.06 2.80
C ASP A 19 -31.72 35.44 2.85
N PRO A 20 -31.36 36.72 2.63
CA PRO A 20 -29.98 37.16 2.59
C PRO A 20 -29.24 36.91 3.91
N VAL A 21 -29.93 36.96 5.06
CA VAL A 21 -29.31 36.78 6.38
C VAL A 21 -28.89 35.33 6.61
N LYS A 22 -29.69 34.36 6.16
CA LYS A 22 -29.35 32.93 6.24
C LYS A 22 -28.24 32.56 5.25
N ALA A 23 -28.28 33.14 4.05
CA ALA A 23 -27.29 32.89 3.01
C ALA A 23 -25.89 33.39 3.42
N ASP A 24 -25.80 34.55 4.06
CA ASP A 24 -24.52 35.09 4.55
C ASP A 24 -23.93 34.22 5.68
N ALA A 25 -24.77 33.72 6.60
CA ALA A 25 -24.33 32.83 7.68
C ALA A 25 -23.85 31.46 7.17
N GLU A 26 -24.50 30.88 6.15
CA GLU A 26 -24.07 29.63 5.53
C GLU A 26 -22.80 29.80 4.70
N TRP A 27 -22.65 30.97 4.07
CA TRP A 27 -21.46 31.34 3.32
C TRP A 27 -20.24 31.46 4.24
N GLU A 28 -20.36 32.11 5.38
CA GLU A 28 -19.27 32.23 6.35
C GLU A 28 -18.84 30.88 6.94
N ARG A 29 -19.80 29.99 7.25
CA ARG A 29 -19.49 28.68 7.84
C ARG A 29 -18.80 27.72 6.87
N ASN A 30 -19.13 27.78 5.58
CA ASN A 30 -18.64 26.82 4.58
C ASN A 30 -17.52 27.35 3.68
N THR A 31 -17.12 28.62 3.83
CA THR A 31 -16.06 29.22 3.01
C THR A 31 -14.70 29.08 3.69
N ASN A 32 -13.86 28.21 3.10
CA ASN A 32 -12.47 28.02 3.51
C ASN A 32 -11.65 29.30 3.23
N GLN A 33 -11.19 29.97 4.29
CA GLN A 33 -10.47 31.26 4.20
C GLN A 33 -9.20 31.19 3.33
N ALA A 34 -8.61 30.00 3.15
CA ALA A 34 -7.43 29.80 2.31
C ALA A 34 -7.69 29.95 0.79
N GLN A 35 -8.94 30.00 0.34
CA GLN A 35 -9.32 30.19 -1.07
C GLN A 35 -9.77 31.62 -1.41
N GLN A 36 -9.79 32.54 -0.44
CA GLN A 36 -10.06 33.95 -0.73
C GLN A 36 -8.84 34.56 -1.42
N ARG A 37 -8.87 34.55 -2.76
CA ARG A 37 -7.97 35.34 -3.60
C ARG A 37 -8.22 36.82 -3.32
N THR A 38 -7.30 37.46 -2.61
CA THR A 38 -7.29 38.90 -2.40
C THR A 38 -6.93 39.62 -3.71
N THR A 39 -7.92 40.14 -4.41
CA THR A 39 -7.71 41.15 -5.44
C THR A 39 -7.59 42.51 -4.75
N ALA A 40 -6.35 42.96 -4.52
CA ALA A 40 -6.07 44.28 -3.96
C ALA A 40 -6.27 45.40 -5.00
N PRO A 41 -6.89 46.53 -4.62
CA PRO A 41 -6.62 47.81 -5.27
C PRO A 41 -6.03 48.87 -4.32
N ALA A 42 -5.02 49.57 -4.86
CA ALA A 42 -4.47 50.91 -4.60
C ALA A 42 -4.64 51.59 -3.22
N ASN A 43 -3.51 51.90 -2.60
CA ASN A 43 -3.32 52.62 -1.33
C ASN A 43 -3.07 54.13 -1.55
N PRO A 44 -3.40 55.03 -0.60
CA PRO A 44 -2.57 56.20 -0.30
C PRO A 44 -2.09 56.22 1.17
N PRO A 45 -1.08 57.05 1.50
CA PRO A 45 -0.01 56.63 2.41
C PRO A 45 -0.23 57.08 3.86
N GLN A 46 0.09 56.22 4.83
CA GLN A 46 0.55 56.66 6.14
C GLN A 46 1.76 55.83 6.59
N ARG A 47 2.84 56.56 6.87
CA ARG A 47 4.12 56.05 7.36
C ARG A 47 3.98 55.66 8.83
N PHE A 48 4.14 54.37 9.13
CA PHE A 48 4.69 53.90 10.39
C PHE A 48 5.62 52.69 10.10
N ALA A 49 6.71 52.61 10.85
CA ALA A 49 7.96 51.87 10.62
C ALA A 49 7.83 50.33 10.42
N PRO A 50 8.85 49.65 9.84
CA PRO A 50 8.74 48.27 9.41
C PRO A 50 8.76 47.30 10.60
N ILE A 51 7.69 46.54 10.77
CA ILE A 51 7.72 45.30 11.53
C ILE A 51 8.09 44.21 10.52
N SER A 52 9.35 43.81 10.51
CA SER A 52 9.80 42.65 9.74
C SER A 52 8.91 41.43 10.07
N PRO A 53 8.34 40.71 9.09
CA PRO A 53 7.69 39.44 9.40
C PRO A 53 8.76 38.47 9.86
N SER A 54 8.72 38.15 11.15
CA SER A 54 9.53 37.12 11.78
C SER A 54 9.41 35.83 10.97
N ALA A 55 10.53 35.43 10.36
CA ALA A 55 10.67 34.18 9.65
C ALA A 55 10.26 33.02 10.56
N ASN A 56 9.39 32.15 10.04
CA ASN A 56 9.20 30.75 10.41
C ASN A 56 9.71 30.36 11.81
N GLN A 57 8.87 30.53 12.83
CA GLN A 57 9.01 29.72 14.03
C GLN A 57 8.38 28.35 13.75
N PRO A 58 9.14 27.25 13.76
CA PRO A 58 8.56 25.92 13.69
C PRO A 58 7.78 25.67 14.98
N LYS A 59 6.44 25.63 14.89
CA LYS A 59 5.60 25.16 15.99
C LYS A 59 5.90 23.67 16.19
N GLN A 60 6.66 23.39 17.24
CA GLN A 60 6.89 22.05 17.76
C GLN A 60 5.53 21.38 18.02
N GLY A 61 5.29 20.23 17.39
CA GLY A 61 4.22 19.31 17.82
C GLY A 61 3.41 18.63 16.71
N ALA A 62 3.37 19.14 15.48
CA ALA A 62 2.66 18.48 14.37
C ALA A 62 3.43 18.67 13.06
N PRO A 63 3.64 17.59 12.25
CA PRO A 63 4.24 17.75 10.94
C PRO A 63 3.38 18.69 10.10
N ASP A 64 4.04 19.63 9.42
CA ASP A 64 3.40 20.55 8.49
C ASP A 64 2.43 19.77 7.58
N TYR A 65 1.22 20.29 7.37
CA TYR A 65 0.15 19.58 6.66
C TYR A 65 0.61 19.14 5.26
N GLN A 66 1.46 19.95 4.62
CA GLN A 66 2.10 19.63 3.35
C GLN A 66 3.02 18.41 3.46
N THR A 67 3.83 18.33 4.51
CA THR A 67 4.69 17.18 4.80
C THR A 67 3.87 15.92 5.07
N SER A 68 2.81 16.01 5.87
CA SER A 68 1.91 14.88 6.14
C SER A 68 1.22 14.37 4.87
N ARG A 69 0.78 15.30 4.01
CA ARG A 69 0.18 14.96 2.71
C ARG A 69 1.19 14.32 1.76
N ALA A 70 2.40 14.87 1.66
CA ALA A 70 3.46 14.32 0.82
C ALA A 70 3.85 12.90 1.24
N ILE A 71 3.97 12.64 2.54
CA ILE A 71 4.24 11.30 3.10
C ILE A 71 3.12 10.33 2.70
N ARG A 72 1.85 10.73 2.89
CA ARG A 72 0.69 9.89 2.53
C ARG A 72 0.67 9.57 1.03
N GLU A 73 0.89 10.56 0.17
CA GLU A 73 0.92 10.38 -1.28
C GLU A 73 2.09 9.48 -1.70
N ALA A 74 3.25 9.62 -1.08
CA ALA A 74 4.41 8.76 -1.35
C ALA A 74 4.16 7.30 -0.97
N TYR A 75 3.56 7.02 0.19
CA TYR A 75 3.20 5.65 0.58
C TYR A 75 2.09 5.07 -0.31
N ALA A 76 1.09 5.88 -0.69
CA ALA A 76 0.04 5.46 -1.61
C ALA A 76 0.62 5.07 -2.98
N ALA A 77 1.56 5.86 -3.51
CA ALA A 77 2.25 5.56 -4.76
C ALA A 77 3.06 4.25 -4.67
N ARG A 78 3.75 4.01 -3.54
CA ARG A 78 4.49 2.75 -3.32
C ARG A 78 3.56 1.54 -3.24
N LEU A 79 2.42 1.66 -2.58
CA LEU A 79 1.42 0.58 -2.50
C LEU A 79 0.85 0.25 -3.87
N VAL A 80 0.44 1.28 -4.64
CA VAL A 80 -0.05 1.09 -6.01
C VAL A 80 0.99 0.45 -6.91
N LYS A 81 2.27 0.78 -6.73
CA LYS A 81 3.38 0.14 -7.44
C LYS A 81 3.50 -1.35 -7.08
N LEU A 82 3.50 -1.69 -5.79
CA LEU A 82 3.55 -3.09 -5.34
C LEU A 82 2.35 -3.90 -5.86
N ASP A 83 1.14 -3.36 -5.76
CA ASP A 83 -0.08 -3.98 -6.28
C ASP A 83 -0.01 -4.19 -7.81
N PHE A 84 0.57 -3.23 -8.55
CA PHE A 84 0.78 -3.36 -9.99
C PHE A 84 1.80 -4.44 -10.32
N GLU A 85 2.92 -4.49 -9.62
CA GLU A 85 3.98 -5.49 -9.81
C GLU A 85 3.50 -6.91 -9.44
N GLU A 86 2.66 -7.04 -8.40
CA GLU A 86 2.02 -8.32 -8.03
C GLU A 86 1.00 -8.77 -9.08
N ARG A 87 0.10 -7.86 -9.52
CA ARG A 87 -0.92 -8.16 -10.55
C ARG A 87 -0.35 -8.38 -11.95
N SER A 88 0.85 -7.88 -12.21
CA SER A 88 1.56 -8.13 -13.48
C SER A 88 2.42 -9.40 -13.45
N GLU A 89 2.24 -10.25 -12.42
CA GLU A 89 2.95 -11.53 -12.23
C GLU A 89 4.48 -11.35 -12.11
N GLN A 90 4.96 -10.14 -11.83
CA GLN A 90 6.39 -9.87 -11.65
C GLN A 90 6.86 -10.10 -10.21
N LEU A 91 5.96 -10.02 -9.24
CA LEU A 91 6.23 -10.27 -7.82
C LEU A 91 5.24 -11.26 -7.24
N ILE A 92 5.73 -12.11 -6.34
CA ILE A 92 4.92 -12.98 -5.48
C ILE A 92 5.19 -12.61 -4.02
N SER A 93 4.19 -12.82 -3.15
CA SER A 93 4.35 -12.58 -1.72
C SER A 93 5.50 -13.41 -1.14
N ALA A 94 6.36 -12.78 -0.34
CA ALA A 94 7.46 -13.46 0.34
C ALA A 94 6.95 -14.58 1.28
N ASP A 95 5.74 -14.42 1.83
CA ASP A 95 5.14 -15.43 2.70
C ASP A 95 4.71 -16.67 1.90
N GLU A 96 4.19 -16.47 0.69
CA GLU A 96 3.84 -17.58 -0.21
C GLU A 96 5.09 -18.36 -0.65
N VAL A 97 6.16 -17.66 -1.01
CA VAL A 97 7.45 -18.30 -1.34
C VAL A 97 7.98 -19.11 -0.15
N ARG A 98 7.89 -18.56 1.06
CA ARG A 98 8.34 -19.25 2.29
C ARG A 98 7.52 -20.51 2.55
N VAL A 99 6.19 -20.43 2.43
CA VAL A 99 5.30 -21.58 2.58
C VAL A 99 5.58 -22.63 1.51
N SER A 100 5.72 -22.22 0.24
CA SER A 100 6.03 -23.11 -0.87
C SER A 100 7.37 -23.83 -0.66
N ALA A 101 8.42 -23.09 -0.30
CA ALA A 101 9.74 -23.65 0.00
C ALA A 101 9.69 -24.65 1.17
N PHE A 102 8.96 -24.32 2.25
CA PHE A 102 8.81 -25.21 3.39
C PHE A 102 8.05 -26.49 3.02
N ASN A 103 6.98 -26.38 2.25
CA ASN A 103 6.22 -27.52 1.75
C ASN A 103 7.05 -28.39 0.80
N MET A 104 7.90 -27.78 -0.03
CA MET A 104 8.84 -28.51 -0.88
C MET A 104 9.83 -29.32 -0.04
N ALA A 105 10.50 -28.67 0.93
CA ALA A 105 11.44 -29.34 1.82
C ALA A 105 10.78 -30.48 2.61
N ARG A 106 9.55 -30.27 3.09
CA ARG A 106 8.77 -31.29 3.78
C ARG A 106 8.51 -32.51 2.89
N ARG A 107 8.07 -32.30 1.65
CA ARG A 107 7.82 -33.40 0.70
C ARG A 107 9.07 -34.23 0.44
N VAL A 108 10.20 -33.58 0.19
CA VAL A 108 11.49 -34.26 -0.02
C VAL A 108 11.88 -35.08 1.21
N ARG A 109 11.80 -34.49 2.41
CA ARG A 109 12.11 -35.17 3.66
C ARG A 109 11.22 -36.40 3.88
N ASP A 110 9.91 -36.24 3.72
CA ASP A 110 8.94 -37.30 3.92
C ASP A 110 9.18 -38.46 2.91
N ARG A 111 9.59 -38.14 1.67
CA ARG A 111 10.00 -39.15 0.68
C ARG A 111 11.26 -39.90 1.08
N LEU A 112 12.30 -39.19 1.49
CA LEU A 112 13.56 -39.81 1.92
C LEU A 112 13.33 -40.80 3.06
N PHE A 113 12.52 -40.44 4.06
CA PHE A 113 12.17 -41.34 5.16
C PHE A 113 11.24 -42.49 4.73
N ASN A 114 10.53 -42.37 3.61
CA ASN A 114 9.68 -43.44 3.09
C ASN A 114 10.44 -44.45 2.22
N ILE A 115 11.66 -44.15 1.77
CA ILE A 115 12.48 -45.08 0.95
C ILE A 115 12.68 -46.43 1.66
N PRO A 116 13.13 -46.50 2.94
CA PRO A 116 13.34 -47.76 3.62
C PRO A 116 12.07 -48.59 3.71
N HIS A 117 10.91 -47.97 3.98
CA HIS A 117 9.63 -48.67 4.08
C HIS A 117 9.22 -49.33 2.75
N ARG A 118 9.53 -48.70 1.61
CA ARG A 118 9.22 -49.26 0.28
C ARG A 118 10.23 -50.30 -0.18
N LEU A 119 11.49 -50.16 0.22
CA LEU A 119 12.57 -51.03 -0.24
C LEU A 119 12.90 -52.19 0.71
N ALA A 120 12.43 -52.18 1.96
CA ALA A 120 12.84 -53.16 2.97
C ALA A 120 12.67 -54.63 2.51
N SER A 121 11.51 -55.01 1.97
CA SER A 121 11.27 -56.38 1.51
C SER A 121 12.09 -56.77 0.28
N VAL A 122 12.27 -55.82 -0.63
CA VAL A 122 13.02 -55.99 -1.88
C VAL A 122 14.51 -56.17 -1.56
N LEU A 123 15.07 -55.30 -0.72
CA LEU A 123 16.47 -55.37 -0.31
C LEU A 123 16.76 -56.57 0.59
N ALA A 124 15.80 -57.00 1.41
CA ALA A 124 15.96 -58.20 2.23
C ALA A 124 16.09 -59.50 1.41
N SER A 125 15.63 -59.50 0.16
CA SER A 125 15.70 -60.66 -0.74
C SER A 125 16.86 -60.55 -1.74
N GLU A 126 17.57 -59.42 -1.74
CA GLU A 126 18.66 -59.14 -2.68
C GLU A 126 20.01 -59.55 -2.08
N THR A 127 20.84 -60.25 -2.86
CA THR A 127 22.14 -60.75 -2.41
C THR A 127 23.31 -60.01 -3.05
N GLU A 128 23.08 -59.37 -4.19
CA GLU A 128 24.12 -58.65 -4.93
C GLU A 128 24.21 -57.18 -4.49
N ALA A 129 25.36 -56.80 -3.92
CA ALA A 129 25.57 -55.45 -3.39
C ALA A 129 25.42 -54.35 -4.46
N ALA A 130 25.86 -54.61 -5.70
CA ALA A 130 25.74 -53.65 -6.80
C ALA A 130 24.28 -53.33 -7.14
N VAL A 131 23.40 -54.33 -7.07
CA VAL A 131 21.96 -54.16 -7.33
C VAL A 131 21.28 -53.41 -6.19
N ILE A 132 21.70 -53.65 -4.94
CA ILE A 132 21.23 -52.90 -3.77
C ILE A 132 21.59 -51.41 -3.92
N GLU A 133 22.84 -51.11 -4.26
CA GLU A 133 23.32 -49.75 -4.44
C GLU A 133 22.58 -49.04 -5.58
N GLU A 134 22.45 -49.67 -6.75
CA GLU A 134 21.72 -49.12 -7.89
C GLU A 134 20.26 -48.77 -7.54
N ARG A 135 19.56 -49.67 -6.84
CA ARG A 135 18.17 -49.45 -6.41
C ARG A 135 18.05 -48.30 -5.40
N LEU A 136 18.98 -48.21 -4.45
CA LEU A 136 19.01 -47.11 -3.47
C LEU A 136 19.30 -45.78 -4.16
N GLU A 137 20.30 -45.73 -5.04
CA GLU A 137 20.65 -44.53 -5.80
C GLU A 137 19.47 -44.04 -6.64
N LEU A 138 18.78 -44.95 -7.31
CA LEU A 138 17.61 -44.64 -8.13
C LEU A 138 16.47 -44.02 -7.30
N GLU A 139 16.15 -44.57 -6.12
CA GLU A 139 15.11 -43.99 -5.26
C GLU A 139 15.55 -42.66 -4.62
N LEU A 140 16.83 -42.51 -4.25
CA LEU A 140 17.38 -41.25 -3.75
C LEU A 140 17.32 -40.15 -4.82
N ARG A 141 17.71 -40.46 -6.07
CA ARG A 141 17.60 -39.53 -7.20
C ARG A 141 16.16 -39.11 -7.42
N LYS A 142 15.21 -40.05 -7.46
CA LYS A 142 13.77 -39.74 -7.59
C LYS A 142 13.25 -38.84 -6.47
N ALA A 143 13.69 -39.06 -5.23
CA ALA A 143 13.28 -38.22 -4.09
C ALA A 143 13.84 -36.78 -4.23
N LEU A 144 15.04 -36.62 -4.78
CA LEU A 144 15.70 -35.33 -4.97
C LEU A 144 15.27 -34.62 -6.26
N GLU A 145 14.73 -35.31 -7.25
CA GLU A 145 14.23 -34.66 -8.47
C GLU A 145 13.08 -33.69 -8.22
N GLU A 146 12.29 -33.87 -7.15
CA GLU A 146 11.27 -32.89 -6.77
C GLU A 146 11.82 -31.53 -6.35
N LEU A 147 13.11 -31.46 -6.01
CA LEU A 147 13.76 -30.19 -5.69
C LEU A 147 14.03 -29.37 -6.95
N LYS A 148 14.04 -30.01 -8.13
CA LYS A 148 14.06 -29.33 -9.42
C LYS A 148 12.64 -28.83 -9.70
N GLY A 149 12.30 -27.69 -9.11
CA GLY A 149 11.08 -26.97 -9.46
C GLY A 149 10.97 -26.72 -10.95
#